data_AF-A0AAW0AH75-F1
#
_entry.id   AF-A0AAW0AH75-F1
#
_cell.length_a   1.000
_cell.length_b   1.000
_cell.length_c   1.000
_cell.angle_alpha   90.00
_cell.angle_beta   90.00
_cell.angle_gamma   90.00
#
_symmetry.space_group_name_H-M   'P 1'
#
loop_
_entity.id
_entity.type
_entity.pdbx_description
1 polymer ?
#
loop_
_entity_poly.entity_id
_entity_poly.type
_entity_poly.pdbx_seq_one_letter_code
_entity_poly.pdbx_strand_id
1 'polypeptide(L)'
;MSALDESNPLFPLYGHARQSCVAGYYLRPQVYSGMKFELRRIAMVKSRVVKEGTKKWELWSPNSYQTPFLPGLRAGGALPSLLPVREDRRYDGHVGRHDCLYSPQYSGEDIAHWPYMRRVESVRVDDFAYVAYEPLMYEWEVDRTDRRLGCFRPEFIERLSALRRDLDARMLASGPFRPGSPTWARRPQYSTAERITELLGIRSWDHAVDLGSAVQRGLREKEGFLTMMHARRCMSKITMEQLRGVAFPMADDRFIGVWINGLPEGASLFLMYLGIPCFIVHSYASEDLTRADVHPDTPIRGDFIEDSDVVTALLQGPYQCLARRDATKLDDLHRPPTTKPPTLISSPEEEKCSSSLYLEQMGPLQATWKRSDFDPNPQAFDLLGWREGSAVHTATPQAPLIFVPPTSSIPAAASGSSTVKKDRFAHRELQRRSVHPSRVDWVVPPPVADRHGGKWAKYEFTELESGRRAFLYRGKDHPVEARKEYFDRKKGRRIFMGSYRLPDGVLNEGVFGVPVPQFPFVVMNGEREVTEFPSYWMYSAKEPKRSDVGRIASDPNVEELPFRDGGGPSAGEGKGKGKAKASEQDERQWEDEDME
;
A
#
# COMPACT_ATOMS: atom_id res chain seq x y z
N MET A 1 8.70 -22.16 -3.35
CA MET A 1 8.21 -21.75 -2.03
C MET A 1 8.28 -22.98 -1.15
N SER A 2 9.37 -23.11 -0.41
CA SER A 2 9.63 -24.23 0.49
C SER A 2 8.69 -24.16 1.69
N ALA A 3 8.25 -25.33 2.16
CA ALA A 3 7.68 -25.46 3.50
C ALA A 3 8.69 -24.89 4.50
N LEU A 4 8.24 -23.94 5.33
CA LEU A 4 9.01 -23.47 6.46
C LEU A 4 9.19 -24.64 7.42
N ASP A 5 10.46 -24.96 7.68
CA ASP A 5 10.95 -26.03 8.53
C ASP A 5 10.29 -26.00 9.92
N GLU A 6 9.73 -27.14 10.35
CA GLU A 6 9.00 -27.33 11.62
C GLU A 6 9.93 -27.30 12.85
N SER A 7 11.21 -26.95 12.66
CA SER A 7 12.25 -26.90 13.69
C SER A 7 12.46 -25.54 14.36
N ASN A 8 11.66 -24.51 14.03
CA ASN A 8 11.95 -23.13 14.44
C ASN A 8 12.08 -22.98 15.99
N PRO A 9 13.31 -22.88 16.53
CA PRO A 9 13.58 -23.01 17.96
C PRO A 9 13.13 -21.79 18.79
N LEU A 10 12.57 -20.78 18.12
CA LEU A 10 12.13 -19.52 18.72
C LEU A 10 10.80 -19.62 19.48
N PHE A 11 10.04 -20.70 19.28
CA PHE A 11 8.67 -20.80 19.79
C PHE A 11 8.50 -20.85 21.32
N PRO A 12 9.30 -21.62 22.09
CA PRO A 12 9.18 -21.65 23.55
C PRO A 12 9.73 -20.40 24.26
N LEU A 13 10.12 -19.35 23.52
CA LEU A 13 10.75 -18.14 24.05
C LEU A 13 9.78 -17.01 24.34
N TYR A 14 8.55 -17.10 23.85
CA TYR A 14 7.58 -16.02 23.97
C TYR A 14 6.94 -16.07 25.36
N GLY A 15 7.21 -15.06 26.19
CA GLY A 15 6.40 -14.84 27.38
C GLY A 15 4.94 -14.71 26.97
N HIS A 16 4.05 -15.54 27.54
CA HIS A 16 2.62 -15.58 27.20
C HIS A 16 1.97 -14.18 27.23
N ALA A 17 2.46 -13.28 28.08
CA ALA A 17 2.01 -11.90 28.20
C ALA A 17 2.09 -11.09 26.88
N ARG A 18 3.02 -11.40 25.96
CA ARG A 18 3.23 -10.63 24.72
C ARG A 18 2.55 -11.22 23.48
N GLN A 19 1.78 -12.31 23.62
CA GLN A 19 1.13 -13.00 22.50
C GLN A 19 -0.05 -12.22 21.91
N SER A 20 -0.69 -11.37 22.70
CA SER A 20 -1.77 -10.49 22.27
C SER A 20 -1.57 -9.10 22.86
N CYS A 21 -1.41 -8.09 22.01
CA CYS A 21 -1.53 -6.70 22.46
C CYS A 21 -3.00 -6.30 22.36
N VAL A 22 -3.75 -6.55 23.43
CA VAL A 22 -5.12 -6.05 23.61
C VAL A 22 -5.14 -4.64 24.21
N ALA A 23 -3.97 -4.04 24.46
CA ALA A 23 -3.80 -2.76 25.12
C ALA A 23 -4.68 -1.67 24.49
N GLY A 24 -5.67 -1.25 25.26
CA GLY A 24 -6.65 -0.23 24.89
C GLY A 24 -7.76 -0.68 23.94
N TYR A 25 -7.71 -1.87 23.32
CA TYR A 25 -8.77 -2.31 22.40
C TYR A 25 -10.10 -2.60 23.11
N TYR A 26 -10.04 -3.08 24.35
CA TYR A 26 -11.22 -3.27 25.19
C TYR A 26 -11.82 -1.95 25.70
N LEU A 27 -11.09 -0.84 25.56
CA LEU A 27 -11.59 0.48 25.95
C LEU A 27 -12.40 1.07 24.81
N ARG A 28 -13.58 1.57 25.16
CA ARG A 28 -14.41 2.37 24.26
C ARG A 28 -13.61 3.53 23.65
N PRO A 29 -13.59 3.70 22.32
CA PRO A 29 -12.88 4.83 21.70
C PRO A 29 -13.63 6.14 21.97
N GLN A 30 -12.90 7.19 22.32
CA GLN A 30 -13.46 8.54 22.37
C GLN A 30 -13.63 9.06 20.94
N VAL A 31 -14.85 9.02 20.43
CA VAL A 31 -15.16 9.38 19.05
C VAL A 31 -15.35 10.89 18.89
N TYR A 32 -14.60 11.49 17.97
CA TYR A 32 -14.87 12.84 17.45
C TYR A 32 -15.51 12.72 16.07
N SER A 33 -16.82 12.97 15.98
CA SER A 33 -17.60 12.90 14.74
C SER A 33 -17.75 14.24 14.02
N GLY A 34 -17.20 15.32 14.58
CA GLY A 34 -17.34 16.66 14.00
C GLY A 34 -16.68 16.79 12.63
N MET A 35 -17.44 17.17 11.62
CA MET A 35 -16.94 17.63 10.32
C MET A 35 -17.08 19.15 10.25
N LYS A 36 -16.04 19.84 9.77
CA LYS A 36 -16.04 21.32 9.65
C LYS A 36 -16.58 21.81 8.31
N PHE A 37 -16.87 20.90 7.40
CA PHE A 37 -17.25 21.19 6.04
C PHE A 37 -18.07 20.04 5.46
N GLU A 38 -18.78 20.32 4.37
CA GLU A 38 -19.60 19.35 3.65
C GLU A 38 -18.77 18.70 2.54
N LEU A 39 -18.74 17.37 2.50
CA LEU A 39 -18.14 16.61 1.40
C LEU A 39 -19.16 16.44 0.28
N ARG A 40 -19.18 17.39 -0.66
CA ARG A 40 -20.10 17.33 -1.78
C ARG A 40 -19.64 16.30 -2.82
N ARG A 41 -20.59 15.51 -3.32
CA ARG A 41 -20.44 14.66 -4.52
C ARG A 41 -19.38 13.56 -4.43
N ILE A 42 -19.28 12.87 -3.31
CA ILE A 42 -18.38 11.71 -3.20
C ILE A 42 -19.19 10.44 -3.01
N ALA A 43 -18.99 9.48 -3.91
CA ALA A 43 -19.52 8.14 -3.75
C ALA A 43 -18.84 7.47 -2.56
N MET A 44 -19.64 6.91 -1.66
CA MET A 44 -19.13 6.10 -0.57
C MET A 44 -18.53 4.81 -1.13
N VAL A 45 -17.23 4.61 -0.94
CA VAL A 45 -16.53 3.41 -1.45
C VAL A 45 -16.74 2.23 -0.51
N LYS A 46 -16.58 2.47 0.78
CA LYS A 46 -16.69 1.45 1.82
C LYS A 46 -17.31 2.05 3.08
N SER A 47 -18.21 1.31 3.71
CA SER A 47 -18.86 1.70 4.96
C SER A 47 -19.13 0.49 5.85
N ARG A 48 -19.21 0.75 7.15
CA ARG A 48 -19.75 -0.15 8.17
C ARG A 48 -20.43 0.66 9.27
N VAL A 49 -21.49 0.10 9.84
CA VAL A 49 -22.17 0.68 10.99
C VAL A 49 -21.74 -0.05 12.26
N VAL A 50 -21.31 0.70 13.26
CA VAL A 50 -20.97 0.20 14.60
C VAL A 50 -22.07 0.61 15.56
N LYS A 51 -22.55 -0.31 16.39
CA LYS A 51 -23.54 -0.05 17.44
C LYS A 51 -22.96 -0.38 18.80
N GLU A 52 -22.87 0.60 19.69
CA GLU A 52 -22.33 0.42 21.04
C GLU A 52 -23.27 1.08 22.05
N GLY A 53 -24.03 0.24 22.76
CA GLY A 53 -25.17 0.67 23.57
C GLY A 53 -26.28 1.26 22.70
N THR A 54 -26.72 2.48 23.02
CA THR A 54 -27.78 3.19 22.29
C THR A 54 -27.27 4.00 21.10
N LYS A 55 -25.95 4.20 21.00
CA LYS A 55 -25.34 5.01 19.95
C LYS A 55 -24.97 4.15 18.75
N LYS A 56 -25.11 4.75 17.57
CA LYS A 56 -24.69 4.17 16.29
C LYS A 56 -23.71 5.13 15.62
N TRP A 57 -22.67 4.57 15.02
CA TRP A 57 -21.74 5.31 14.18
C TRP A 57 -21.63 4.65 12.83
N GLU A 58 -21.63 5.45 11.78
CA GLU A 58 -21.18 4.99 10.46
C GLU A 58 -19.72 5.36 10.30
N LEU A 59 -18.91 4.37 9.97
CA LEU A 59 -17.49 4.52 9.64
C LEU A 59 -17.36 4.24 8.16
N TRP A 60 -16.89 5.22 7.40
CA TRP A 60 -16.83 5.08 5.96
C TRP A 60 -15.62 5.79 5.36
N SER A 61 -15.31 5.43 4.11
CA SER A 61 -14.29 6.09 3.32
C SER A 61 -14.85 6.59 1.98
N PRO A 62 -14.55 7.84 1.61
CA PRO A 62 -14.83 8.38 0.28
C PRO A 62 -13.92 7.82 -0.82
N ASN A 63 -12.75 7.27 -0.48
CA ASN A 63 -11.73 6.95 -1.48
C ASN A 63 -10.94 5.66 -1.21
N SER A 64 -11.24 4.88 -0.17
CA SER A 64 -10.47 3.70 0.22
C SER A 64 -11.36 2.47 0.39
N TYR A 65 -10.81 1.28 0.10
CA TYR A 65 -11.47 0.00 0.40
C TYR A 65 -11.13 -0.54 1.79
N GLN A 66 -10.26 0.13 2.53
CA GLN A 66 -9.87 -0.29 3.88
C GLN A 66 -11.05 -0.26 4.83
N THR A 67 -11.00 -1.15 5.82
CA THR A 67 -11.95 -1.22 6.93
C THR A 67 -11.23 -0.93 8.25
N PRO A 68 -10.69 0.30 8.43
CA PRO A 68 -9.83 0.54 9.58
C PRO A 68 -10.60 0.52 10.89
N PHE A 69 -9.87 0.13 11.94
CA PHE A 69 -10.29 0.32 13.31
C PHE A 69 -10.23 1.82 13.68
N LEU A 70 -11.23 2.30 14.44
CA LEU A 70 -11.25 3.68 14.94
C LEU A 70 -10.65 3.71 16.35
N PRO A 71 -9.44 4.26 16.54
CA PRO A 71 -8.75 4.21 17.82
C PRO A 71 -9.28 5.19 18.86
N GLY A 72 -10.08 6.17 18.45
CA GLY A 72 -10.51 7.27 19.31
C GLY A 72 -9.44 8.35 19.48
N LEU A 73 -9.80 9.43 20.17
CA LEU A 73 -8.87 10.50 20.51
C LEU A 73 -7.77 10.00 21.45
N ARG A 74 -6.56 10.52 21.23
CA ARG A 74 -5.40 10.25 22.10
C ARG A 74 -5.48 11.14 23.34
N ALA A 75 -5.29 10.56 24.52
CA ALA A 75 -5.03 11.34 25.72
C ALA A 75 -3.58 11.85 25.70
N GLY A 76 -3.36 13.15 25.92
CA GLY A 76 -2.04 13.68 26.25
C GLY A 76 -1.05 13.95 25.10
N GLY A 77 -1.50 14.02 23.84
CA GLY A 77 -0.76 14.70 22.76
C GLY A 77 0.57 14.08 22.28
N ALA A 78 1.23 13.18 23.03
CA ALA A 78 2.41 12.44 22.59
C ALA A 78 2.22 10.94 22.86
N LEU A 79 2.37 10.11 21.82
CA LEU A 79 2.55 8.68 22.04
C LEU A 79 4.01 8.49 22.44
N PRO A 80 4.31 7.92 23.62
CA PRO A 80 5.64 7.39 23.79
C PRO A 80 5.84 6.32 22.70
N SER A 81 6.98 6.38 22.02
CA SER A 81 7.36 5.41 20.97
C SER A 81 7.21 3.94 21.40
N LEU A 82 7.13 3.69 22.72
CA LEU A 82 6.83 2.43 23.36
C LEU A 82 5.97 2.67 24.61
N LEU A 83 4.93 1.85 24.84
CA LEU A 83 4.16 1.87 26.10
C LEU A 83 5.08 1.58 27.29
N PRO A 84 4.96 2.24 28.45
CA PRO A 84 5.86 2.01 29.58
C PRO A 84 5.81 0.57 30.09
N VAL A 85 4.61 -0.02 30.14
CA VAL A 85 4.39 -1.41 30.53
C VAL A 85 4.76 -2.32 29.35
N ARG A 86 5.61 -3.31 29.62
CA ARG A 86 6.18 -4.18 28.57
C ARG A 86 5.19 -5.24 28.12
N GLU A 87 4.39 -5.72 29.05
CA GLU A 87 3.35 -6.74 28.89
C GLU A 87 2.26 -6.25 27.93
N ASP A 88 2.05 -4.94 27.85
CA ASP A 88 1.11 -4.32 26.92
C ASP A 88 1.63 -4.27 25.48
N ARG A 89 2.86 -4.68 25.22
CA ARG A 89 3.47 -4.67 23.88
C ARG A 89 3.48 -6.07 23.27
N ARG A 90 3.02 -6.18 22.03
CA ARG A 90 3.11 -7.45 21.30
C ARG A 90 4.58 -7.76 20.97
N TYR A 91 4.88 -9.04 20.71
CA TYR A 91 6.21 -9.52 20.31
C TYR A 91 6.71 -8.94 18.96
N ASP A 92 5.86 -8.25 18.19
CA ASP A 92 6.22 -7.59 16.92
C ASP A 92 6.28 -6.06 17.06
N GLY A 93 6.29 -5.58 18.31
CA GLY A 93 6.34 -4.16 18.62
C GLY A 93 5.02 -3.41 18.47
N HIS A 94 3.90 -4.11 18.26
CA HIS A 94 2.58 -3.49 18.27
C HIS A 94 2.29 -2.90 19.66
N VAL A 95 1.95 -1.61 19.72
CA VAL A 95 1.77 -0.83 20.96
C VAL A 95 0.30 -0.52 21.29
N GLY A 96 -0.62 -1.27 20.71
CA GLY A 96 -2.04 -1.24 21.05
C GLY A 96 -2.85 -0.37 20.11
N ARG A 97 -4.04 0.02 20.56
CA ARG A 97 -5.04 0.65 19.68
C ARG A 97 -4.59 1.92 18.98
N HIS A 98 -3.64 2.66 19.55
CA HIS A 98 -3.11 3.90 18.97
C HIS A 98 -1.84 3.68 18.15
N ASP A 99 -1.48 2.44 17.83
CA ASP A 99 -0.31 2.17 17.01
C ASP A 99 -0.47 2.75 15.59
N CYS A 100 0.29 3.81 15.32
CA CYS A 100 0.30 4.53 14.05
C CYS A 100 0.79 3.70 12.85
N LEU A 101 1.36 2.52 13.10
CA LEU A 101 1.83 1.59 12.07
C LEU A 101 0.72 0.66 11.55
N TYR A 102 -0.43 0.63 12.22
CA TYR A 102 -1.53 -0.29 11.94
C TYR A 102 -2.89 0.39 11.81
N SER A 103 -3.17 1.38 12.66
CA SER A 103 -4.48 2.04 12.70
C SER A 103 -4.36 3.50 12.27
N PRO A 104 -5.19 3.99 11.32
CA PRO A 104 -5.28 5.40 11.04
C PRO A 104 -5.69 6.15 12.30
N GLN A 105 -5.07 7.30 12.52
CA GLN A 105 -5.32 8.14 13.70
C GLN A 105 -6.09 9.40 13.28
N TYR A 106 -6.67 10.09 14.25
CA TYR A 106 -7.09 11.47 14.03
C TYR A 106 -5.85 12.33 13.73
N SER A 107 -6.00 13.28 12.81
CA SER A 107 -4.87 14.16 12.47
C SER A 107 -4.45 15.01 13.67
N GLY A 108 -3.14 15.11 13.85
CA GLY A 108 -2.51 15.95 14.86
C GLY A 108 -1.30 16.66 14.26
N GLU A 109 -0.94 17.77 14.88
CA GLU A 109 0.16 18.63 14.46
C GLU A 109 1.54 17.93 14.52
N ASP A 110 1.73 17.12 15.57
CA ASP A 110 2.89 16.26 15.87
C ASP A 110 2.97 15.04 14.94
N ILE A 111 1.85 14.65 14.35
CA ILE A 111 1.69 13.38 13.61
C ILE A 111 1.18 13.57 12.19
N ALA A 112 1.32 14.77 11.63
CA ALA A 112 0.84 15.09 10.29
C ALA A 112 1.41 14.19 9.19
N HIS A 113 2.51 13.49 9.45
CA HIS A 113 3.17 12.57 8.54
C HIS A 113 2.66 11.12 8.63
N TRP A 114 1.96 10.74 9.71
CA TRP A 114 1.43 9.38 9.88
C TRP A 114 0.50 8.91 8.75
N PRO A 115 -0.37 9.76 8.15
CA PRO A 115 -1.23 9.32 7.05
C PRO A 115 -0.46 8.81 5.83
N TYR A 116 0.78 9.28 5.66
CA TYR A 116 1.67 8.97 4.54
C TYR A 116 2.58 7.77 4.81
N MET A 117 2.50 7.18 6.01
CA MET A 117 3.26 5.97 6.33
C MET A 117 2.64 4.77 5.63
N ARG A 118 3.46 3.79 5.24
CA ARG A 118 2.94 2.54 4.65
C ARG A 118 2.51 1.57 5.73
N ARG A 119 1.48 0.79 5.41
CA ARG A 119 1.02 -0.35 6.18
C ARG A 119 2.03 -1.49 6.12
N VAL A 120 2.18 -2.22 7.21
CA VAL A 120 3.06 -3.40 7.27
C VAL A 120 2.66 -4.43 6.21
N GLU A 121 1.35 -4.65 6.06
CA GLU A 121 0.80 -5.66 5.14
C GLU A 121 0.99 -5.29 3.67
N SER A 122 1.29 -4.02 3.38
CA SER A 122 1.45 -3.50 2.02
C SER A 122 2.86 -3.69 1.45
N VAL A 123 3.83 -3.91 2.34
CA VAL A 123 5.24 -4.07 1.98
C VAL A 123 5.54 -5.56 1.87
N ARG A 124 6.20 -5.95 0.78
CA ARG A 124 6.59 -7.34 0.63
C ARG A 124 7.82 -7.61 1.47
N VAL A 125 7.79 -8.71 2.22
CA VAL A 125 8.90 -9.13 3.09
C VAL A 125 10.19 -9.38 2.30
N ASP A 126 10.10 -9.64 0.99
CA ASP A 126 11.24 -9.87 0.10
C ASP A 126 11.81 -8.61 -0.56
N ASP A 127 11.21 -7.45 -0.29
CA ASP A 127 11.65 -6.19 -0.87
C ASP A 127 12.75 -5.57 0.02
N PHE A 128 14.01 -5.85 -0.34
CA PHE A 128 15.20 -5.39 0.37
C PHE A 128 15.26 -3.86 0.54
N ALA A 129 14.49 -3.09 -0.25
CA ALA A 129 14.38 -1.64 -0.07
C ALA A 129 13.67 -1.24 1.24
N TYR A 130 12.98 -2.19 1.89
CA TYR A 130 12.12 -1.92 3.05
C TYR A 130 12.54 -2.68 4.31
N VAL A 131 13.84 -2.69 4.63
CA VAL A 131 14.39 -3.34 5.85
C VAL A 131 13.67 -2.93 7.16
N ALA A 132 13.09 -1.72 7.23
CA ALA A 132 12.32 -1.27 8.39
C ALA A 132 10.95 -1.97 8.57
N TYR A 133 10.53 -2.80 7.62
CA TYR A 133 9.27 -3.56 7.63
C TYR A 133 9.50 -5.07 7.78
N GLU A 134 10.75 -5.51 7.85
CA GLU A 134 11.09 -6.93 8.01
C GLU A 134 10.72 -7.42 9.42
N PRO A 135 10.06 -8.58 9.57
CA PRO A 135 9.80 -9.15 10.88
C PRO A 135 11.11 -9.44 11.62
N LEU A 136 11.31 -8.85 12.81
CA LEU A 136 12.53 -8.97 13.61
C LEU A 136 12.96 -10.42 13.87
N MET A 137 11.99 -11.33 13.95
CA MET A 137 12.23 -12.76 14.20
C MET A 137 12.99 -13.47 13.07
N TYR A 138 12.95 -12.95 11.85
CA TYR A 138 13.70 -13.52 10.72
C TYR A 138 15.17 -13.11 10.71
N GLU A 139 15.49 -12.06 11.45
CA GLU A 139 16.82 -11.45 11.52
C GLU A 139 17.51 -11.74 12.87
N TRP A 140 16.86 -12.51 13.74
CA TRP A 140 17.39 -12.92 15.04
C TRP A 140 18.01 -14.31 14.99
N GLU A 141 19.27 -14.40 15.43
CA GLU A 141 20.02 -15.64 15.55
C GLU A 141 20.06 -16.08 17.01
N VAL A 142 19.52 -17.26 17.27
CA VAL A 142 19.40 -17.83 18.61
C VAL A 142 20.76 -18.33 19.08
N ASP A 143 21.10 -18.06 20.34
CA ASP A 143 22.28 -18.64 20.98
C ASP A 143 22.10 -20.16 21.15
N ARG A 144 23.14 -20.94 20.82
CA ARG A 144 23.07 -22.41 20.88
C ARG A 144 22.93 -22.94 22.31
N THR A 145 23.36 -22.17 23.31
CA THR A 145 23.42 -22.57 24.72
C THR A 145 22.17 -22.16 25.49
N ASP A 146 21.62 -20.97 25.21
CA ASP A 146 20.38 -20.49 25.80
C ASP A 146 19.48 -19.92 24.71
N ARG A 147 18.36 -20.62 24.43
CA ARG A 147 17.44 -20.19 23.39
C ARG A 147 16.84 -18.81 23.67
N ARG A 148 16.79 -18.34 24.92
CA ARG A 148 16.29 -16.99 25.28
C ARG A 148 17.26 -15.87 24.91
N LEU A 149 18.50 -16.24 24.60
CA LEU A 149 19.55 -15.34 24.17
C LEU A 149 19.78 -15.45 22.66
N GLY A 150 20.43 -14.45 22.10
CA GLY A 150 20.76 -14.40 20.70
C GLY A 150 21.32 -13.04 20.30
N CYS A 151 21.35 -12.77 19.01
CA CYS A 151 21.69 -11.47 18.48
C CYS A 151 21.00 -11.24 17.13
N PHE A 152 20.90 -9.98 16.71
CA PHE A 152 20.52 -9.69 15.33
C PHE A 152 21.69 -10.01 14.39
N ARG A 153 21.36 -10.43 13.17
CA ARG A 153 22.35 -10.55 12.09
C ARG A 153 23.08 -9.24 11.84
N PRO A 154 24.42 -9.23 11.75
CA PRO A 154 25.17 -8.01 11.44
C PRO A 154 24.68 -7.32 10.15
N GLU A 155 24.35 -8.10 9.11
CA GLU A 155 23.88 -7.60 7.82
C GLU A 155 22.55 -6.84 7.95
N PHE A 156 21.65 -7.27 8.85
CA PHE A 156 20.39 -6.57 9.11
C PHE A 156 20.65 -5.19 9.74
N ILE A 157 21.55 -5.12 10.72
CA ILE A 157 21.92 -3.87 11.40
C ILE A 157 22.61 -2.91 10.42
N GLU A 158 23.48 -3.42 9.54
CA GLU A 158 24.10 -2.62 8.48
C GLU A 158 23.06 -2.06 7.50
N ARG A 159 22.07 -2.87 7.08
CA ARG A 159 20.97 -2.43 6.22
C ARG A 159 20.11 -1.35 6.89
N LEU A 160 19.75 -1.51 8.18
CA LEU A 160 19.07 -0.47 8.96
C LEU A 160 19.88 0.83 9.03
N SER A 161 21.19 0.71 9.26
CA SER A 161 22.11 1.86 9.30
C SER A 161 22.22 2.57 7.95
N ALA A 162 22.26 1.81 6.85
CA ALA A 162 22.27 2.35 5.49
C ALA A 162 20.95 3.08 5.18
N LEU A 163 19.80 2.47 5.49
CA LEU A 163 18.49 3.10 5.32
C LEU A 163 18.38 4.39 6.13
N ARG A 164 18.81 4.39 7.39
CA ARG A 164 18.84 5.60 8.22
C ARG A 164 19.62 6.73 7.55
N ARG A 165 20.83 6.45 7.07
CA ARG A 165 21.69 7.46 6.41
C ARG A 165 21.04 8.02 5.15
N ASP A 166 20.42 7.18 4.33
CA ASP A 166 19.67 7.61 3.15
C ASP A 166 18.52 8.56 3.53
N LEU A 167 17.68 8.15 4.50
CA LEU A 167 16.55 8.95 4.95
C LEU A 167 17.00 10.28 5.54
N ASP A 168 18.05 10.29 6.37
CA ASP A 168 18.61 11.51 6.96
C ASP A 168 19.16 12.45 5.86
N ALA A 169 19.89 11.91 4.88
CA ALA A 169 20.41 12.68 3.75
C ALA A 169 19.28 13.29 2.91
N ARG A 170 18.22 12.52 2.61
CA ARG A 170 17.04 12.99 1.88
C ARG A 170 16.27 14.05 2.66
N MET A 171 16.16 13.90 3.98
CA MET A 171 15.52 14.90 4.83
C MET A 171 16.30 16.21 4.76
N LEU A 172 17.62 16.17 4.89
CA LEU A 172 18.48 17.36 4.77
C LEU A 172 18.39 18.00 3.36
N ALA A 173 18.29 17.18 2.31
CA ALA A 173 18.15 17.64 0.94
C ALA A 173 16.76 18.22 0.60
N SER A 174 15.74 17.99 1.46
CA SER A 174 14.34 18.39 1.19
C SER A 174 14.07 19.91 1.23
N GLY A 175 15.12 20.74 1.30
CA GLY A 175 15.14 22.13 0.82
C GLY A 175 14.26 23.12 1.61
N PRO A 176 13.05 23.47 1.13
CA PRO A 176 12.15 24.49 1.72
C PRO A 176 11.82 24.32 3.21
N PHE A 177 11.98 23.13 3.76
CA PHE A 177 11.66 22.85 5.15
C PHE A 177 12.93 22.80 6.00
N ARG A 178 13.68 23.91 5.99
CA ARG A 178 14.97 24.02 6.66
C ARG A 178 14.84 23.86 8.19
N PRO A 179 15.95 23.50 8.86
CA PRO A 179 16.12 23.71 10.29
C PRO A 179 15.59 25.09 10.71
N GLY A 180 14.66 25.10 11.67
CA GLY A 180 13.99 26.30 12.17
C GLY A 180 12.51 26.44 11.78
N SER A 181 12.03 25.73 10.74
CA SER A 181 10.59 25.69 10.47
C SER A 181 9.85 24.86 11.54
N PRO A 182 8.61 25.22 11.92
CA PRO A 182 7.86 24.42 12.92
C PRO A 182 7.59 22.99 12.44
N THR A 183 7.40 22.77 11.13
CA THR A 183 7.28 21.42 10.55
C THR A 183 8.57 20.60 10.74
N TRP A 184 9.74 21.22 10.53
CA TRP A 184 11.03 20.54 10.73
C TRP A 184 11.34 20.25 12.21
N ALA A 185 10.89 21.11 13.12
CA ALA A 185 11.02 20.87 14.56
C ALA A 185 10.29 19.60 14.99
N ARG A 186 9.19 19.25 14.29
CA ARG A 186 8.36 18.06 14.52
C ARG A 186 8.79 16.83 13.72
N ARG A 187 9.96 16.86 13.08
CA ARG A 187 10.45 15.69 12.34
C ARG A 187 10.70 14.51 13.30
N PRO A 188 10.55 13.26 12.85
CA PRO A 188 10.86 12.08 13.67
C PRO A 188 12.33 12.04 14.10
N GLN A 189 12.58 11.82 15.40
CA GLN A 189 13.94 11.83 15.98
C GLN A 189 14.37 10.47 16.55
N TYR A 190 13.47 9.48 16.63
CA TYR A 190 13.70 8.27 17.43
C TYR A 190 14.78 7.32 16.92
N SER A 191 15.04 7.28 15.60
CA SER A 191 16.02 6.36 15.00
C SER A 191 17.40 7.04 14.86
N THR A 192 18.14 7.15 15.97
CA THR A 192 19.50 7.70 16.00
C THR A 192 20.56 6.64 15.63
N ALA A 193 21.80 7.06 15.38
CA ALA A 193 22.89 6.13 15.05
C ALA A 193 23.16 5.20 16.24
N GLU A 194 23.16 5.80 17.42
CA GLU A 194 23.47 5.17 18.70
C GLU A 194 22.47 4.05 19.01
N ARG A 195 21.17 4.27 18.77
CA ARG A 195 20.14 3.23 18.98
C ARG A 195 20.26 2.06 18.02
N ILE A 196 20.71 2.30 16.77
CA ILE A 196 20.95 1.21 15.83
C ILE A 196 22.20 0.42 16.25
N THR A 197 23.27 1.11 16.67
CA THR A 197 24.49 0.47 17.18
C THR A 197 24.21 -0.35 18.44
N GLU A 198 23.31 0.11 19.31
CA GLU A 198 22.90 -0.61 20.53
C GLU A 198 22.32 -2.00 20.22
N LEU A 199 21.72 -2.22 19.04
CA LEU A 199 21.21 -3.53 18.59
C LEU A 199 22.32 -4.61 18.53
N LEU A 200 23.59 -4.24 18.31
CA LEU A 200 24.73 -5.18 18.28
C LEU A 200 24.98 -5.83 19.66
N GLY A 201 24.70 -5.07 20.72
CA GLY A 201 24.94 -5.47 22.11
C GLY A 201 23.78 -6.21 22.75
N ILE A 202 22.60 -6.20 22.13
CA ILE A 202 21.43 -6.87 22.70
C ILE A 202 21.61 -8.39 22.67
N ARG A 203 21.24 -9.01 23.79
CA ARG A 203 21.23 -10.47 23.95
C ARG A 203 19.86 -11.05 24.26
N SER A 204 19.00 -10.31 24.95
CA SER A 204 17.64 -10.76 25.27
C SER A 204 16.68 -10.49 24.12
N TRP A 205 15.92 -11.51 23.70
CA TRP A 205 14.91 -11.39 22.66
C TRP A 205 13.88 -10.29 22.97
N ASP A 206 13.38 -10.21 24.20
CA ASP A 206 12.37 -9.20 24.53
C ASP A 206 12.92 -7.78 24.38
N HIS A 207 14.20 -7.58 24.75
CA HIS A 207 14.86 -6.27 24.60
C HIS A 207 15.11 -5.97 23.11
N ALA A 208 15.44 -7.01 22.34
CA ALA A 208 15.61 -6.94 20.89
C ALA A 208 14.33 -6.50 20.19
N VAL A 209 13.17 -7.06 20.58
CA VAL A 209 11.86 -6.65 20.08
C VAL A 209 11.59 -5.20 20.41
N ASP A 210 11.79 -4.80 21.66
CA ASP A 210 11.48 -3.43 22.11
C ASP A 210 12.35 -2.39 21.37
N LEU A 211 13.67 -2.57 21.35
CA LEU A 211 14.58 -1.63 20.70
C LEU A 211 14.47 -1.72 19.16
N GLY A 212 14.43 -2.94 18.61
CA GLY A 212 14.32 -3.17 17.17
C GLY A 212 13.04 -2.56 16.60
N SER A 213 11.90 -2.75 17.28
CA SER A 213 10.62 -2.17 16.84
C SER A 213 10.60 -0.65 16.96
N ALA A 214 11.23 -0.08 18.00
CA ALA A 214 11.38 1.36 18.14
C ALA A 214 12.25 1.96 17.02
N VAL A 215 13.34 1.28 16.65
CA VAL A 215 14.19 1.66 15.51
C VAL A 215 13.41 1.59 14.20
N GLN A 216 12.74 0.47 13.92
CA GLN A 216 11.93 0.27 12.71
C GLN A 216 10.81 1.31 12.61
N ARG A 217 10.09 1.58 13.71
CA ARG A 217 9.06 2.64 13.80
C ARG A 217 9.64 4.00 13.45
N GLY A 218 10.76 4.38 14.06
CA GLY A 218 11.41 5.67 13.79
C GLY A 218 11.83 5.84 12.33
N LEU A 219 12.34 4.78 11.69
CA LEU A 219 12.70 4.80 10.27
C LEU A 219 11.45 4.93 9.36
N ARG A 220 10.37 4.23 9.68
CA ARG A 220 9.09 4.32 8.96
C ARG A 220 8.46 5.70 9.10
N GLU A 221 8.53 6.30 10.29
CA GLU A 221 8.08 7.68 10.49
C GLU A 221 8.89 8.66 9.65
N LYS A 222 10.22 8.51 9.55
CA LYS A 222 11.07 9.34 8.66
C LYS A 222 10.67 9.21 7.20
N GLU A 223 10.38 7.99 6.72
CA GLU A 223 9.87 7.75 5.36
C GLU A 223 8.51 8.44 5.14
N GLY A 224 7.58 8.30 6.07
CA GLY A 224 6.28 9.00 6.03
C GLY A 224 6.45 10.51 6.04
N PHE A 225 7.38 11.04 6.85
CA PHE A 225 7.72 12.45 6.87
C PHE A 225 8.22 12.93 5.52
N LEU A 226 9.19 12.26 4.90
CA LEU A 226 9.67 12.59 3.56
C LEU A 226 8.56 12.58 2.51
N THR A 227 7.67 11.60 2.57
CA THR A 227 6.51 11.49 1.68
C THR A 227 5.57 12.69 1.86
N MET A 228 5.28 13.07 3.11
CA MET A 228 4.53 14.28 3.43
C MET A 228 5.22 15.54 2.92
N MET A 229 6.55 15.68 3.08
CA MET A 229 7.29 16.86 2.62
C MET A 229 7.20 17.00 1.10
N HIS A 230 7.33 15.89 0.38
CA HIS A 230 7.17 15.86 -1.07
C HIS A 230 5.76 16.27 -1.48
N ALA A 231 4.73 15.69 -0.83
CA ALA A 231 3.34 16.07 -1.01
C ALA A 231 3.11 17.57 -0.80
N ARG A 232 3.58 18.13 0.33
CA ARG A 232 3.44 19.57 0.63
C ARG A 232 4.11 20.47 -0.41
N ARG A 233 5.23 20.04 -1.01
CA ARG A 233 5.88 20.79 -2.09
C ARG A 233 5.03 20.82 -3.36
N CYS A 234 4.28 19.75 -3.63
CA CYS A 234 3.31 19.72 -4.71
C CYS A 234 2.08 20.57 -4.39
N MET A 235 1.69 20.62 -3.11
CA MET A 235 0.53 21.34 -2.62
C MET A 235 0.55 22.84 -2.90
N SER A 236 1.71 23.49 -2.78
CA SER A 236 1.83 24.95 -2.92
C SER A 236 1.45 25.48 -4.31
N LYS A 237 1.15 24.59 -5.26
CA LYS A 237 0.75 24.91 -6.62
C LYS A 237 -0.75 24.73 -6.88
N ILE A 238 -1.50 24.18 -5.93
CA ILE A 238 -2.90 23.81 -6.11
C ILE A 238 -3.80 24.74 -5.30
N THR A 239 -4.81 25.34 -5.94
CA THR A 239 -5.79 26.21 -5.28
C THR A 239 -6.98 25.43 -4.70
N MET A 240 -7.74 26.05 -3.79
CA MET A 240 -8.96 25.43 -3.26
C MET A 240 -10.01 25.17 -4.34
N GLU A 241 -10.14 26.06 -5.32
CA GLU A 241 -11.07 25.92 -6.43
C GLU A 241 -10.72 24.69 -7.28
N GLN A 242 -9.42 24.46 -7.51
CA GLN A 242 -8.94 23.26 -8.18
C GLN A 242 -9.26 22.00 -7.37
N LEU A 243 -9.00 22.00 -6.05
CA LEU A 243 -9.32 20.86 -5.19
C LEU A 243 -10.82 20.52 -5.17
N ARG A 244 -11.69 21.55 -5.15
CA ARG A 244 -13.15 21.36 -5.17
C ARG A 244 -13.68 20.91 -6.53
N GLY A 245 -12.98 21.23 -7.62
CA GLY A 245 -13.39 20.92 -8.99
C GLY A 245 -12.93 19.55 -9.50
N VAL A 246 -12.01 18.88 -8.80
CA VAL A 246 -11.41 17.63 -9.25
C VAL A 246 -12.13 16.42 -8.65
N ALA A 247 -12.38 15.40 -9.49
CA ALA A 247 -12.78 14.08 -8.99
C ALA A 247 -11.58 13.42 -8.29
N PHE A 248 -11.75 13.02 -7.03
CA PHE A 248 -10.67 12.41 -6.27
C PHE A 248 -10.34 11.00 -6.80
N PRO A 249 -9.05 10.66 -6.97
CA PRO A 249 -8.67 9.30 -7.31
C PRO A 249 -8.98 8.34 -6.16
N MET A 250 -9.08 7.05 -6.49
CA MET A 250 -9.03 6.01 -5.48
C MET A 250 -7.70 6.09 -4.70
N ALA A 251 -7.79 5.87 -3.40
CA ALA A 251 -6.65 5.88 -2.51
C ALA A 251 -5.70 4.72 -2.78
N ASP A 252 -4.43 4.97 -2.54
CA ASP A 252 -3.42 3.94 -2.43
C ASP A 252 -3.53 3.30 -1.04
N ASP A 253 -4.24 2.16 -0.96
CA ASP A 253 -4.49 1.44 0.28
C ASP A 253 -3.24 0.83 0.93
N ARG A 254 -2.05 1.07 0.35
CA ARG A 254 -0.78 0.80 1.01
C ARG A 254 -0.46 1.81 2.10
N PHE A 255 -1.08 2.99 2.11
CA PHE A 255 -0.89 3.99 3.16
C PHE A 255 -1.80 3.74 4.36
N ILE A 256 -1.37 4.20 5.54
CA ILE A 256 -2.14 4.15 6.78
C ILE A 256 -3.41 5.00 6.68
N GLY A 257 -3.33 6.18 6.08
CA GLY A 257 -4.46 7.09 5.98
C GLY A 257 -4.81 7.79 7.29
N VAL A 258 -6.00 8.42 7.34
CA VAL A 258 -6.36 9.34 8.43
C VAL A 258 -7.86 9.50 8.63
N TRP A 259 -8.27 9.68 9.89
CA TRP A 259 -9.62 10.14 10.22
C TRP A 259 -9.70 11.66 10.05
N ILE A 260 -10.43 12.12 9.03
CA ILE A 260 -10.45 13.53 8.62
C ILE A 260 -11.42 14.40 9.45
N ASN A 261 -12.19 13.79 10.37
CA ASN A 261 -13.02 14.56 11.29
C ASN A 261 -12.17 15.60 12.05
N GLY A 262 -12.63 16.85 12.04
CA GLY A 262 -11.95 17.99 12.67
C GLY A 262 -10.89 18.68 11.80
N LEU A 263 -10.50 18.07 10.67
CA LEU A 263 -9.62 18.72 9.71
C LEU A 263 -10.34 19.84 8.95
N PRO A 264 -9.61 20.89 8.54
CA PRO A 264 -10.10 21.85 7.57
C PRO A 264 -10.41 21.19 6.22
N GLU A 265 -11.31 21.81 5.45
CA GLU A 265 -11.69 21.35 4.11
C GLU A 265 -10.46 21.17 3.21
N GLY A 266 -9.62 22.21 3.06
CA GLY A 266 -8.47 22.16 2.16
C GLY A 266 -7.46 21.07 2.48
N ALA A 267 -7.24 20.78 3.77
CA ALA A 267 -6.37 19.67 4.19
C ALA A 267 -6.96 18.32 3.79
N SER A 268 -8.26 18.14 4.00
CA SER A 268 -8.99 16.90 3.70
C SER A 268 -9.07 16.64 2.20
N LEU A 269 -9.46 17.65 1.41
CA LEU A 269 -9.52 17.55 -0.05
C LEU A 269 -8.14 17.26 -0.64
N PHE A 270 -7.09 17.84 -0.08
CA PHE A 270 -5.73 17.60 -0.53
C PHE A 270 -5.25 16.17 -0.26
N LEU A 271 -5.53 15.62 0.92
CA LEU A 271 -5.21 14.22 1.23
C LEU A 271 -5.93 13.26 0.26
N MET A 272 -7.20 13.52 -0.04
CA MET A 272 -7.95 12.74 -1.02
C MET A 272 -7.39 12.90 -2.43
N TYR A 273 -7.02 14.12 -2.84
CA TYR A 273 -6.38 14.40 -4.12
C TYR A 273 -5.07 13.63 -4.30
N LEU A 274 -4.29 13.46 -3.24
CA LEU A 274 -3.05 12.68 -3.25
C LEU A 274 -3.28 11.16 -3.25
N GLY A 275 -4.52 10.69 -3.17
CA GLY A 275 -4.82 9.27 -3.00
C GLY A 275 -4.40 8.74 -1.62
N ILE A 276 -4.37 9.58 -0.59
CA ILE A 276 -4.22 9.10 0.79
C ILE A 276 -5.58 8.62 1.30
N PRO A 277 -5.67 7.41 1.90
CA PRO A 277 -6.92 6.91 2.46
C PRO A 277 -7.46 7.87 3.52
N CYS A 278 -8.70 8.30 3.32
CA CYS A 278 -9.40 9.19 4.24
C CYS A 278 -10.60 8.47 4.83
N PHE A 279 -10.84 8.65 6.12
CA PHE A 279 -11.88 7.96 6.86
C PHE A 279 -12.72 8.97 7.64
N ILE A 280 -14.00 8.70 7.72
CA ILE A 280 -14.99 9.56 8.36
C ILE A 280 -15.77 8.71 9.33
N VAL A 281 -15.94 9.23 10.55
CA VAL A 281 -16.90 8.69 11.51
C VAL A 281 -18.05 9.68 11.66
N HIS A 282 -19.27 9.20 11.45
CA HIS A 282 -20.49 9.96 11.65
C HIS A 282 -21.31 9.33 12.77
N SER A 283 -21.84 10.13 13.69
CA SER A 283 -22.69 9.66 14.79
C SER A 283 -24.13 10.04 14.53
N TYR A 284 -25.05 9.10 14.72
CA TYR A 284 -26.49 9.34 14.57
C TYR A 284 -27.19 9.29 15.93
N ALA A 285 -28.27 10.05 16.08
CA ALA A 285 -29.25 9.76 17.12
C ALA A 285 -29.98 8.45 16.77
N SER A 286 -30.37 7.67 17.78
CA SER A 286 -30.89 6.31 17.55
C SER A 286 -32.17 6.26 16.70
N GLU A 287 -32.87 7.38 16.60
CA GLU A 287 -34.16 7.56 15.90
C GLU A 287 -33.99 7.96 14.43
N ASP A 288 -32.87 8.62 14.07
CA ASP A 288 -32.68 9.22 12.75
C ASP A 288 -32.19 8.24 11.68
N LEU A 289 -31.67 7.09 12.09
CA LEU A 289 -31.23 6.04 11.16
C LEU A 289 -32.42 5.19 10.73
N THR A 290 -33.15 5.66 9.73
CA THR A 290 -33.94 4.74 8.92
C THR A 290 -33.00 3.90 8.05
N ARG A 291 -33.40 2.66 7.73
CA ARG A 291 -32.62 1.79 6.83
C ARG A 291 -32.44 2.42 5.43
N ALA A 292 -33.15 3.50 5.11
CA ALA A 292 -33.03 4.21 3.84
C ALA A 292 -31.77 5.10 3.75
N ASP A 293 -31.21 5.54 4.88
CA ASP A 293 -30.05 6.46 4.92
C ASP A 293 -28.70 5.73 4.91
N VAL A 294 -28.71 4.44 5.25
CA VAL A 294 -27.55 3.57 5.16
C VAL A 294 -27.71 2.71 3.92
N HIS A 295 -26.63 2.55 3.16
CA HIS A 295 -26.63 1.60 2.05
C HIS A 295 -27.14 0.23 2.55
N PRO A 296 -28.12 -0.40 1.89
CA PRO A 296 -28.83 -1.57 2.42
C PRO A 296 -27.91 -2.78 2.71
N ASP A 297 -26.73 -2.81 2.08
CA ASP A 297 -25.69 -3.82 2.24
C ASP A 297 -24.60 -3.45 3.27
N THR A 298 -24.70 -2.29 3.94
CA THR A 298 -23.70 -1.89 4.92
C THR A 298 -23.80 -2.80 6.15
N PRO A 299 -22.71 -3.50 6.51
CA PRO A 299 -22.72 -4.39 7.66
C PRO A 299 -22.93 -3.61 8.97
N ILE A 300 -23.85 -4.10 9.81
CA ILE A 300 -24.01 -3.64 11.19
C ILE A 300 -23.17 -4.54 12.11
N ARG A 301 -22.37 -3.92 12.97
CA ARG A 301 -21.42 -4.55 13.87
C ARG A 301 -21.68 -4.15 15.33
N GLY A 302 -21.37 -5.06 16.25
CA GLY A 302 -21.60 -4.90 17.69
C GLY A 302 -20.56 -4.04 18.40
N ASP A 303 -19.40 -3.82 17.78
CA ASP A 303 -18.35 -2.94 18.31
C ASP A 303 -17.44 -2.41 17.17
N PHE A 304 -16.44 -1.61 17.54
CA PHE A 304 -15.48 -1.02 16.60
C PHE A 304 -14.43 -2.02 16.07
N ILE A 305 -14.25 -3.14 16.75
CA ILE A 305 -13.27 -4.17 16.43
C ILE A 305 -13.82 -5.08 15.34
N GLU A 306 -15.04 -5.59 15.46
CA GLU A 306 -15.66 -6.51 14.51
C GLU A 306 -15.55 -6.03 13.06
N ASP A 307 -15.05 -6.90 12.18
CA ASP A 307 -14.78 -6.61 10.76
C ASP A 307 -13.92 -5.37 10.51
N SER A 308 -13.04 -5.04 11.45
CA SER A 308 -11.93 -4.13 11.18
C SER A 308 -10.67 -4.89 10.82
N ASP A 309 -9.75 -4.18 10.18
CA ASP A 309 -8.40 -4.65 9.88
C ASP A 309 -7.65 -5.11 11.14
N VAL A 310 -8.04 -4.62 12.33
CA VAL A 310 -7.42 -5.05 13.58
C VAL A 310 -7.81 -6.47 13.98
N VAL A 311 -8.95 -7.02 13.53
CA VAL A 311 -9.31 -8.41 13.82
C VAL A 311 -8.28 -9.34 13.20
N THR A 312 -7.90 -9.07 11.96
CA THR A 312 -6.80 -9.77 11.29
C THR A 312 -5.49 -9.56 12.04
N ALA A 313 -5.19 -8.34 12.50
CA ALA A 313 -3.98 -8.09 13.26
C ALA A 313 -3.97 -8.80 14.62
N LEU A 314 -5.11 -8.90 15.32
CA LEU A 314 -5.25 -9.51 16.64
C LEU A 314 -5.37 -11.04 16.57
N LEU A 315 -5.90 -11.60 15.49
CA LEU A 315 -6.17 -13.04 15.35
C LEU A 315 -5.23 -13.76 14.37
N GLN A 316 -4.66 -13.06 13.38
CA GLN A 316 -3.99 -13.66 12.22
C GLN A 316 -2.62 -13.04 11.91
N GLY A 317 -2.00 -12.32 12.84
CA GLY A 317 -0.63 -11.83 12.64
C GLY A 317 0.31 -13.00 12.25
N PRO A 318 1.34 -12.80 11.41
CA PRO A 318 2.24 -13.88 10.99
C PRO A 318 2.83 -14.64 12.17
N TYR A 319 3.07 -13.93 13.27
CA TYR A 319 3.49 -14.50 14.54
C TYR A 319 2.39 -15.26 15.31
N GLN A 320 1.11 -14.88 15.19
CA GLN A 320 -0.02 -15.69 15.69
C GLN A 320 -0.27 -16.91 14.80
N CYS A 321 -0.02 -16.81 13.50
CA CYS A 321 -0.06 -17.95 12.58
C CYS A 321 1.07 -18.95 12.91
N LEU A 322 2.25 -18.46 13.32
CA LEU A 322 3.28 -19.28 13.93
C LEU A 322 2.76 -19.83 15.27
N ALA A 323 2.14 -18.99 16.12
CA ALA A 323 1.57 -19.38 17.41
C ALA A 323 0.55 -20.54 17.34
N ARG A 324 -0.31 -20.53 16.32
CA ARG A 324 -1.43 -21.47 16.15
C ARG A 324 -1.06 -22.76 15.41
N ARG A 325 0.03 -22.75 14.63
CA ARG A 325 0.49 -23.94 13.90
C ARG A 325 0.83 -25.11 14.84
N ASP A 326 1.22 -24.84 16.08
CA ASP A 326 1.46 -25.88 17.09
C ASP A 326 0.22 -26.26 17.90
N ALA A 327 -0.72 -25.33 18.13
CA ALA A 327 -1.95 -25.64 18.88
C ALA A 327 -2.82 -26.72 18.20
N THR A 328 -2.81 -26.75 16.86
CA THR A 328 -3.54 -27.78 16.07
C THR A 328 -2.89 -29.17 16.11
N LYS A 329 -1.72 -29.34 16.74
CA LYS A 329 -1.08 -30.64 16.97
C LYS A 329 -1.11 -31.10 18.44
N LEU A 330 -1.72 -30.34 19.36
CA LEU A 330 -1.89 -30.75 20.77
C LEU A 330 -3.27 -31.38 21.07
N ASP A 331 -4.25 -31.26 20.17
CA ASP A 331 -5.65 -31.69 20.40
C ASP A 331 -6.04 -33.03 19.74
N ASP A 332 -5.07 -33.83 19.30
CA ASP A 332 -5.35 -35.20 18.79
C ASP A 332 -5.63 -36.24 19.90
N LEU A 333 -6.02 -35.81 21.11
CA LEU A 333 -6.63 -36.69 22.11
C LEU A 333 -7.90 -36.05 22.70
N HIS A 334 -9.00 -36.33 22.01
CA HIS A 334 -10.40 -36.39 22.45
C HIS A 334 -11.29 -35.13 22.36
N ARG A 335 -12.14 -35.19 21.32
CA ARG A 335 -13.49 -34.60 21.12
C ARG A 335 -13.60 -33.18 20.54
N PRO A 336 -14.62 -32.95 19.69
CA PRO A 336 -14.86 -31.66 19.05
C PRO A 336 -15.61 -30.72 20.01
N PRO A 337 -15.22 -29.45 20.16
CA PRO A 337 -16.13 -28.46 20.70
C PRO A 337 -16.94 -27.84 19.55
N THR A 338 -18.23 -28.16 19.54
CA THR A 338 -19.26 -27.38 18.87
C THR A 338 -19.55 -26.12 19.69
N THR A 339 -18.77 -25.04 19.54
CA THR A 339 -19.16 -23.71 20.07
C THR A 339 -18.61 -22.55 19.23
N LYS A 340 -19.42 -21.49 19.16
CA LYS A 340 -19.17 -20.18 18.53
C LYS A 340 -17.85 -19.54 19.02
N PRO A 341 -17.26 -18.58 18.27
CA PRO A 341 -16.13 -17.79 18.74
C PRO A 341 -16.40 -17.20 20.13
N PRO A 342 -15.36 -16.99 20.97
CA PRO A 342 -15.56 -16.49 22.32
C PRO A 342 -16.21 -15.12 22.25
N THR A 343 -17.46 -15.05 22.69
CA THR A 343 -18.05 -13.80 23.15
C THR A 343 -17.14 -13.28 24.25
N LEU A 344 -16.65 -12.04 24.14
CA LEU A 344 -16.04 -11.34 25.27
C LEU A 344 -17.11 -11.24 26.37
N ILE A 345 -17.10 -12.19 27.31
CA ILE A 345 -18.00 -12.19 28.45
C ILE A 345 -17.52 -11.08 29.39
N SER A 346 -18.35 -10.06 29.56
CA SER A 346 -18.36 -9.21 30.73
C SER A 346 -18.71 -10.07 31.96
N SER A 347 -17.70 -10.65 32.62
CA SER A 347 -17.86 -11.30 33.92
C SER A 347 -17.31 -10.38 35.02
N PRO A 348 -18.06 -10.16 36.12
CA PRO A 348 -17.62 -9.36 37.24
C PRO A 348 -16.89 -10.24 38.27
N GLU A 349 -15.70 -10.73 37.95
CA GLU A 349 -14.81 -11.30 38.98
C GLU A 349 -13.37 -10.81 38.76
N GLU A 350 -12.80 -10.31 39.85
CA GLU A 350 -11.53 -9.59 39.95
C GLU A 350 -10.33 -10.51 39.64
N GLU A 351 -10.01 -10.70 38.36
CA GLU A 351 -8.62 -10.93 37.99
C GLU A 351 -7.88 -9.59 38.11
N LYS A 352 -6.95 -9.51 39.06
CA LYS A 352 -5.93 -8.45 39.16
C LYS A 352 -5.02 -8.49 37.93
N CYS A 353 -5.56 -8.08 36.80
CA CYS A 353 -4.82 -7.79 35.60
C CYS A 353 -4.05 -6.47 35.81
N SER A 354 -2.87 -6.36 35.20
CA SER A 354 -1.96 -5.20 35.24
C SER A 354 -2.56 -3.89 34.64
N SER A 355 -3.88 -3.81 34.48
CA SER A 355 -4.64 -2.66 33.98
C SER A 355 -4.81 -1.54 35.02
N SER A 356 -4.59 -1.82 36.32
CA SER A 356 -4.68 -0.79 37.36
C SER A 356 -3.63 0.30 37.18
N LEU A 357 -2.42 -0.01 36.70
CA LEU A 357 -1.36 0.97 36.42
C LEU A 357 -1.69 1.87 35.21
N TYR A 358 -2.37 1.34 34.19
CA TYR A 358 -2.81 2.11 33.02
C TYR A 358 -3.97 3.05 33.36
N LEU A 359 -4.88 2.63 34.26
CA LEU A 359 -5.97 3.45 34.79
C LEU A 359 -5.47 4.49 35.81
N GLU A 360 -4.51 4.16 36.67
CA GLU A 360 -3.93 5.06 37.67
C GLU A 360 -3.06 6.15 37.04
N GLN A 361 -2.32 5.86 35.96
CA GLN A 361 -1.60 6.91 35.19
C GLN A 361 -2.53 7.83 34.41
N MET A 362 -3.83 7.51 34.31
CA MET A 362 -4.83 8.22 33.49
C MET A 362 -5.99 8.87 34.28
N GLY A 363 -5.98 8.81 35.62
CA GLY A 363 -6.94 9.55 36.47
C GLY A 363 -6.49 10.98 36.79
N PRO A 364 -7.34 11.86 37.39
CA PRO A 364 -8.75 12.12 37.12
C PRO A 364 -8.86 13.15 35.98
N LEU A 365 -8.27 12.88 34.82
CA LEU A 365 -8.44 13.78 33.67
C LEU A 365 -9.79 13.57 32.98
N GLN A 366 -10.55 12.50 33.24
CA GLN A 366 -11.79 12.21 32.50
C GLN A 366 -13.04 13.01 32.92
N ALA A 367 -13.02 13.75 34.04
CA ALA A 367 -14.26 14.25 34.65
C ALA A 367 -14.71 15.67 34.23
N THR A 368 -13.90 16.47 33.54
CA THR A 368 -14.33 17.80 33.08
C THR A 368 -13.60 18.22 31.81
N TRP A 369 -14.10 17.79 30.66
CA TRP A 369 -13.73 18.42 29.38
C TRP A 369 -14.97 19.08 28.80
N LYS A 370 -14.91 20.41 28.63
CA LYS A 370 -15.95 21.15 27.93
C LYS A 370 -15.66 21.12 26.44
N ARG A 371 -16.72 21.23 25.62
CA ARG A 371 -16.61 21.29 24.15
C ARG A 371 -15.65 22.40 23.66
N SER A 372 -15.42 23.43 24.47
CA SER A 372 -14.48 24.53 24.26
C SER A 372 -13.01 24.15 24.37
N ASP A 373 -12.67 23.08 25.09
CA ASP A 373 -11.27 22.69 25.34
C ASP A 373 -10.64 21.98 24.11
N PHE A 374 -11.47 21.70 23.10
CA PHE A 374 -11.11 21.05 21.85
C PHE A 374 -11.35 21.94 20.63
N ASP A 375 -11.46 23.26 20.81
CA ASP A 375 -11.31 24.16 19.65
C ASP A 375 -9.83 24.11 19.23
N PRO A 376 -9.48 23.45 18.11
CA PRO A 376 -8.09 23.42 17.69
C PRO A 376 -7.64 24.84 17.41
N ASN A 377 -6.55 25.25 18.06
CA ASN A 377 -5.96 26.57 17.98
C ASN A 377 -5.99 27.13 16.53
N PRO A 378 -6.64 28.28 16.28
CA PRO A 378 -6.62 28.96 14.99
C PRO A 378 -5.20 29.21 14.42
N GLN A 379 -4.18 29.27 15.27
CA GLN A 379 -2.79 29.45 14.84
C GLN A 379 -2.10 28.17 14.37
N ALA A 380 -2.69 26.98 14.59
CA ALA A 380 -2.23 25.73 13.98
C ALA A 380 -2.37 25.74 12.44
N PHE A 381 -3.18 26.66 11.90
CA PHE A 381 -3.55 26.68 10.48
C PHE A 381 -2.50 27.32 9.56
N ASP A 382 -1.64 28.20 10.07
CA ASP A 382 -0.49 28.74 9.32
C ASP A 382 0.55 27.64 8.98
N LEU A 383 0.50 26.48 9.65
CA LEU A 383 1.49 25.40 9.55
C LEU A 383 1.22 24.35 8.46
N LEU A 384 0.03 24.38 7.85
CA LEU A 384 -0.23 23.68 6.59
C LEU A 384 0.19 24.52 5.37
N GLY A 385 0.73 25.73 5.57
CA GLY A 385 1.18 26.62 4.49
C GLY A 385 0.04 27.28 3.73
N TRP A 386 -1.19 27.19 4.23
CA TRP A 386 -2.34 27.89 3.67
C TRP A 386 -2.39 29.32 4.21
N ARG A 387 -1.91 30.28 3.41
CA ARG A 387 -2.36 31.67 3.56
C ARG A 387 -3.46 31.90 2.53
N GLU A 388 -4.68 32.19 3.01
CA GLU A 388 -5.69 32.85 2.19
C GLU A 388 -5.17 34.26 1.87
N GLY A 389 -4.56 34.44 0.70
CA GLY A 389 -3.91 35.71 0.36
C GLY A 389 -3.62 35.90 -1.12
N SER A 390 -4.49 36.70 -1.76
CA SER A 390 -4.35 37.48 -2.99
C SER A 390 -4.24 36.75 -4.34
N ALA A 391 -5.26 36.99 -5.16
CA ALA A 391 -5.39 36.59 -6.55
C ALA A 391 -4.14 36.96 -7.38
N VAL A 392 -3.49 35.94 -7.94
CA VAL A 392 -2.53 36.09 -9.04
C VAL A 392 -3.16 35.46 -10.28
N HIS A 393 -3.03 36.18 -11.39
CA HIS A 393 -3.69 35.90 -12.66
C HIS A 393 -3.45 34.48 -13.20
N THR A 394 -4.51 33.99 -13.84
CA THR A 394 -4.80 32.69 -14.44
C THR A 394 -3.72 32.12 -15.37
N ALA A 395 -3.38 30.85 -15.15
CA ALA A 395 -2.81 29.95 -16.16
C ALA A 395 -3.73 28.71 -16.33
N THR A 396 -3.79 28.20 -17.56
CA THR A 396 -4.66 27.12 -18.05
C THR A 396 -4.50 25.80 -17.26
N PRO A 397 -5.57 25.04 -16.98
CA PRO A 397 -5.49 23.81 -16.20
C PRO A 397 -4.69 22.72 -16.93
N GLN A 398 -3.63 22.23 -16.28
CA GLN A 398 -2.92 21.00 -16.67
C GLN A 398 -3.65 19.78 -16.11
N ALA A 399 -3.53 18.63 -16.81
CA ALA A 399 -4.06 17.35 -16.38
C ALA A 399 -3.54 16.94 -14.98
N PRO A 400 -4.30 16.18 -14.18
CA PRO A 400 -3.91 15.80 -12.82
C PRO A 400 -2.57 15.05 -12.83
N LEU A 401 -1.60 15.58 -12.09
CA LEU A 401 -0.32 14.92 -11.83
C LEU A 401 -0.58 13.67 -11.00
N ILE A 402 -0.40 12.48 -11.59
CA ILE A 402 -0.40 11.21 -10.85
C ILE A 402 0.77 11.24 -9.88
N PHE A 403 0.48 11.15 -8.58
CA PHE A 403 1.49 11.07 -7.54
C PHE A 403 2.23 9.72 -7.65
N VAL A 404 3.47 9.75 -8.12
CA VAL A 404 4.37 8.58 -8.11
C VAL A 404 5.41 8.82 -7.00
N PRO A 405 5.40 8.04 -5.90
CA PRO A 405 6.40 8.20 -4.85
C PRO A 405 7.80 7.88 -5.37
N PRO A 406 8.87 8.52 -4.86
CA PRO A 406 10.23 8.29 -5.33
C PRO A 406 10.67 6.85 -5.07
N THR A 407 10.98 6.11 -6.14
CA THR A 407 11.66 4.81 -6.06
C THR A 407 13.12 5.02 -5.64
N SER A 408 13.54 4.39 -4.54
CA SER A 408 14.91 4.43 -4.06
C SER A 408 15.87 3.79 -5.07
N SER A 409 16.83 4.56 -5.58
CA SER A 409 17.93 4.06 -6.40
C SER A 409 19.13 3.69 -5.52
N ILE A 410 19.27 2.42 -5.16
CA ILE A 410 20.48 1.85 -4.55
C ILE A 410 21.25 1.08 -5.65
N PRO A 411 22.58 1.18 -5.76
CA PRO A 411 23.36 0.43 -6.75
C PRO A 411 23.29 -1.08 -6.49
N ALA A 412 22.96 -1.85 -7.52
CA ALA A 412 22.69 -3.28 -7.44
C ALA A 412 23.97 -4.15 -7.42
N ALA A 413 24.09 -4.99 -6.39
CA ALA A 413 24.87 -6.23 -6.44
C ALA A 413 23.94 -7.41 -6.79
N ALA A 414 24.46 -8.38 -7.55
CA ALA A 414 23.70 -9.37 -8.29
C ALA A 414 23.02 -10.47 -7.46
N SER A 415 21.88 -10.94 -8.00
CA SER A 415 21.24 -12.26 -7.85
C SER A 415 20.55 -12.63 -6.52
N GLY A 416 19.24 -12.84 -6.60
CA GLY A 416 18.46 -13.54 -5.58
C GLY A 416 16.95 -13.35 -5.76
N SER A 417 16.32 -14.15 -6.63
CA SER A 417 14.88 -14.13 -6.86
C SER A 417 14.13 -14.82 -5.71
N SER A 418 13.24 -14.09 -5.04
CA SER A 418 12.16 -14.62 -4.21
C SER A 418 10.94 -13.71 -4.34
N THR A 419 9.77 -14.24 -4.02
CA THR A 419 8.45 -13.75 -4.40
C THR A 419 7.55 -13.68 -3.18
N VAL A 420 6.75 -12.60 -2.98
CA VAL A 420 5.28 -12.64 -2.80
C VAL A 420 4.55 -11.29 -2.60
N LYS A 421 3.47 -11.14 -3.41
CA LYS A 421 2.17 -10.42 -3.28
C LYS A 421 2.14 -8.91 -3.01
N LYS A 422 2.43 -8.15 -4.08
CA LYS A 422 1.79 -6.85 -4.36
C LYS A 422 0.28 -7.04 -4.51
N ASP A 423 -0.46 -5.94 -4.35
CA ASP A 423 -1.74 -5.70 -5.00
C ASP A 423 -1.79 -6.49 -6.31
N ARG A 424 -2.50 -7.63 -6.28
CA ARG A 424 -2.25 -8.74 -7.23
C ARG A 424 -2.54 -8.33 -8.67
N PHE A 425 -3.23 -7.22 -8.84
CA PHE A 425 -3.73 -6.73 -10.12
C PHE A 425 -3.19 -5.36 -10.49
N ALA A 426 -2.36 -4.71 -9.67
CA ALA A 426 -1.71 -3.47 -10.04
C ALA A 426 -0.87 -3.69 -11.30
N HIS A 427 -1.15 -2.89 -12.33
CA HIS A 427 -0.42 -2.94 -13.59
C HIS A 427 1.04 -2.60 -13.33
N ARG A 428 1.94 -3.44 -13.86
CA ARG A 428 3.37 -3.17 -13.82
C ARG A 428 3.64 -2.11 -14.88
N GLU A 429 4.15 -0.97 -14.46
CA GLU A 429 4.58 0.09 -15.37
C GLU A 429 5.65 -0.47 -16.33
N LEU A 430 5.52 -0.15 -17.61
CA LEU A 430 6.47 -0.58 -18.63
C LEU A 430 7.81 0.09 -18.36
N GLN A 431 8.88 -0.70 -18.34
CA GLN A 431 10.21 -0.15 -18.18
C GLN A 431 10.57 0.65 -19.44
N ARG A 432 10.76 1.96 -19.28
CA ARG A 432 11.13 2.87 -20.35
C ARG A 432 12.55 3.38 -20.12
N ARG A 433 13.30 3.57 -21.21
CA ARG A 433 14.65 4.13 -21.19
C ARG A 433 14.77 5.21 -22.26
N SER A 434 15.16 6.41 -21.86
CA SER A 434 15.49 7.48 -22.81
C SER A 434 16.86 7.20 -23.41
N VAL A 435 16.89 6.87 -24.70
CA VAL A 435 18.13 6.66 -25.46
C VAL A 435 18.60 7.98 -26.08
N HIS A 436 17.67 8.84 -26.50
CA HIS A 436 17.95 10.15 -27.05
C HIS A 436 16.78 11.12 -26.75
N PRO A 437 17.04 12.39 -26.40
CA PRO A 437 16.00 13.34 -25.97
C PRO A 437 14.96 13.67 -27.06
N SER A 438 15.32 13.60 -28.34
CA SER A 438 14.39 13.86 -29.46
C SER A 438 13.57 12.63 -29.89
N ARG A 439 13.88 11.45 -29.36
CA ARG A 439 13.22 10.18 -29.72
C ARG A 439 12.25 9.75 -28.62
N VAL A 440 11.26 8.94 -28.98
CA VAL A 440 10.37 8.30 -28.01
C VAL A 440 11.19 7.39 -27.09
N ASP A 441 10.74 7.23 -25.85
CA ASP A 441 11.44 6.34 -24.93
C ASP A 441 11.36 4.90 -25.40
N TRP A 442 12.49 4.22 -25.37
CA TRP A 442 12.55 2.81 -25.70
C TRP A 442 11.82 1.99 -24.63
N VAL A 443 10.87 1.15 -25.06
CA VAL A 443 10.20 0.20 -24.17
C VAL A 443 11.09 -1.03 -24.04
N VAL A 444 11.76 -1.16 -22.90
CA VAL A 444 12.76 -2.21 -22.66
C VAL A 444 12.05 -3.56 -22.51
N PRO A 445 12.23 -4.51 -23.44
CA PRO A 445 11.61 -5.82 -23.32
C PRO A 445 12.29 -6.66 -22.23
N PRO A 446 11.57 -7.57 -21.57
CA PRO A 446 12.20 -8.57 -20.71
C PRO A 446 13.04 -9.56 -21.54
N PRO A 447 13.91 -10.35 -20.90
CA PRO A 447 14.57 -11.46 -21.59
C PRO A 447 13.54 -12.41 -22.21
N VAL A 448 13.83 -12.90 -23.41
CA VAL A 448 12.92 -13.78 -24.18
C VAL A 448 12.58 -15.02 -23.36
N ALA A 449 11.28 -15.21 -23.09
CA ALA A 449 10.79 -16.33 -22.32
C ALA A 449 10.88 -17.64 -23.11
N ASP A 450 11.31 -18.71 -22.42
CA ASP A 450 11.24 -20.08 -22.93
C ASP A 450 9.79 -20.55 -23.07
N ARG A 451 9.57 -21.69 -23.73
CA ARG A 451 8.26 -22.32 -23.88
C ARG A 451 7.63 -22.69 -22.53
N HIS A 452 6.31 -22.50 -22.42
CA HIS A 452 5.57 -23.00 -21.27
C HIS A 452 5.43 -24.52 -21.34
N GLY A 453 5.81 -25.25 -20.28
CA GLY A 453 5.74 -26.71 -20.22
C GLY A 453 4.35 -27.28 -19.87
N GLY A 454 3.40 -26.45 -19.46
CA GLY A 454 2.08 -26.86 -19.00
C GLY A 454 0.95 -26.72 -20.03
N LYS A 455 -0.29 -26.87 -19.54
CA LYS A 455 -1.51 -26.62 -20.32
C LYS A 455 -1.66 -25.12 -20.59
N TRP A 456 -2.19 -24.80 -21.75
CA TRP A 456 -2.41 -23.42 -22.16
C TRP A 456 -3.84 -22.97 -21.86
N ALA A 457 -4.00 -21.92 -21.06
CA ALA A 457 -5.28 -21.27 -20.82
C ALA A 457 -5.61 -20.29 -21.95
N LYS A 458 -6.87 -20.21 -22.36
CA LYS A 458 -7.35 -19.43 -23.50
C LYS A 458 -8.07 -18.18 -22.99
N TYR A 459 -7.65 -16.99 -23.42
CA TYR A 459 -8.27 -15.71 -23.06
C TYR A 459 -8.58 -14.91 -24.31
N GLU A 460 -9.77 -14.32 -24.36
CA GLU A 460 -10.22 -13.48 -25.45
C GLU A 460 -10.46 -12.06 -24.94
N PHE A 461 -9.97 -11.07 -25.68
CA PHE A 461 -10.29 -9.67 -25.42
C PHE A 461 -11.73 -9.39 -25.87
N THR A 462 -12.60 -9.05 -24.92
CA THR A 462 -14.02 -8.80 -25.17
C THR A 462 -14.54 -7.68 -24.26
N GLU A 463 -15.67 -7.10 -24.64
CA GLU A 463 -16.50 -6.32 -23.73
C GLU A 463 -17.38 -7.27 -22.91
N LEU A 464 -17.40 -7.10 -21.59
CA LEU A 464 -18.25 -7.86 -20.67
C LEU A 464 -19.66 -7.25 -20.65
N GLU A 465 -20.64 -7.98 -20.09
CA GLU A 465 -22.02 -7.48 -19.92
C GLU A 465 -22.07 -6.17 -19.10
N SER A 466 -21.07 -5.95 -18.24
CA SER A 466 -20.89 -4.71 -17.49
C SER A 466 -20.44 -3.50 -18.33
N GLY A 467 -20.22 -3.66 -19.64
CA GLY A 467 -19.64 -2.64 -20.53
C GLY A 467 -18.12 -2.48 -20.34
N ARG A 468 -17.50 -3.27 -19.46
CA ARG A 468 -16.06 -3.22 -19.18
C ARG A 468 -15.31 -4.12 -20.14
N ARG A 469 -14.18 -3.62 -20.69
CA ARG A 469 -13.28 -4.42 -21.52
C ARG A 469 -12.30 -5.24 -20.68
N ALA A 470 -12.17 -6.53 -21.00
CA ALA A 470 -11.34 -7.47 -20.26
C ALA A 470 -10.80 -8.60 -21.15
N PHE A 471 -9.77 -9.29 -20.67
CA PHE A 471 -9.36 -10.59 -21.20
C PHE A 471 -10.13 -11.69 -20.47
N LEU A 472 -11.20 -12.18 -21.10
CA LEU A 472 -12.09 -13.18 -20.54
C LEU A 472 -11.55 -14.59 -20.81
N TYR A 473 -11.44 -15.43 -19.77
CA TYR A 473 -11.11 -16.84 -19.93
C TYR A 473 -12.20 -17.57 -20.72
N ARG A 474 -11.78 -18.26 -21.77
CA ARG A 474 -12.63 -19.10 -22.60
C ARG A 474 -12.27 -20.56 -22.36
N GLY A 475 -13.30 -21.38 -22.12
CA GLY A 475 -13.12 -22.82 -22.00
C GLY A 475 -12.43 -23.43 -23.22
N LYS A 476 -11.89 -24.64 -23.07
CA LYS A 476 -11.13 -25.33 -24.13
C LYS A 476 -11.89 -25.35 -25.47
N ASP A 477 -13.17 -25.67 -25.40
CA ASP A 477 -14.02 -25.91 -26.56
C ASP A 477 -14.78 -24.66 -27.04
N HIS A 478 -14.60 -23.52 -26.36
CA HIS A 478 -15.23 -22.27 -26.77
C HIS A 478 -14.55 -21.73 -28.05
N PRO A 479 -15.30 -21.46 -29.13
CA PRO A 479 -14.78 -20.83 -30.34
C PRO A 479 -14.31 -19.41 -30.01
N VAL A 480 -13.28 -18.92 -30.70
CA VAL A 480 -12.75 -17.56 -30.48
C VAL A 480 -12.84 -16.82 -31.79
N GLU A 481 -13.44 -15.64 -31.78
CA GLU A 481 -13.69 -14.85 -32.99
C GLU A 481 -12.51 -13.96 -33.36
N ALA A 482 -11.66 -13.63 -32.37
CA ALA A 482 -10.53 -12.75 -32.55
C ALA A 482 -9.47 -13.30 -33.53
N ARG A 483 -9.02 -12.41 -34.42
CA ARG A 483 -8.19 -12.74 -35.60
C ARG A 483 -6.73 -13.02 -35.29
N LYS A 484 -6.18 -12.51 -34.18
CA LYS A 484 -4.76 -12.64 -33.86
C LYS A 484 -4.53 -13.30 -32.51
N GLU A 485 -3.66 -14.30 -32.53
CA GLU A 485 -3.27 -15.06 -31.36
C GLU A 485 -1.87 -14.65 -30.88
N TYR A 486 -1.74 -14.42 -29.59
CA TYR A 486 -0.50 -14.14 -28.88
C TYR A 486 -0.31 -15.13 -27.73
N PHE A 487 0.93 -15.23 -27.24
CA PHE A 487 1.31 -16.21 -26.23
C PHE A 487 2.03 -15.54 -25.05
N ASP A 488 1.50 -15.64 -23.84
CA ASP A 488 2.27 -15.42 -22.62
C ASP A 488 2.94 -16.74 -22.23
N ARG A 489 4.20 -16.90 -22.64
CA ARG A 489 4.96 -18.13 -22.39
C ARG A 489 5.35 -18.33 -20.93
N LYS A 490 5.36 -17.26 -20.10
CA LYS A 490 5.63 -17.40 -18.66
C LYS A 490 4.42 -17.95 -17.92
N LYS A 491 3.22 -17.48 -18.27
CA LYS A 491 1.96 -17.88 -17.63
C LYS A 491 1.20 -19.01 -18.34
N GLY A 492 1.64 -19.42 -19.52
CA GLY A 492 0.95 -20.45 -20.30
C GLY A 492 -0.42 -19.99 -20.80
N ARG A 493 -0.50 -18.78 -21.36
CA ARG A 493 -1.78 -18.22 -21.86
C ARG A 493 -1.74 -17.97 -23.36
N ARG A 494 -2.81 -18.36 -24.04
CA ARG A 494 -3.15 -18.00 -25.43
C ARG A 494 -4.08 -16.80 -25.34
N ILE A 495 -3.65 -15.66 -25.86
CA ILE A 495 -4.34 -14.39 -25.75
C ILE A 495 -4.81 -14.01 -27.14
N PHE A 496 -6.12 -13.93 -27.32
CA PHE A 496 -6.75 -13.59 -28.58
C PHE A 496 -7.27 -12.16 -28.51
N MET A 497 -6.86 -11.33 -29.46
CA MET A 497 -7.31 -9.95 -29.54
C MET A 497 -7.31 -9.48 -30.99
N GLY A 498 -8.07 -8.41 -31.27
CA GLY A 498 -8.07 -7.73 -32.55
C GLY A 498 -6.77 -6.96 -32.82
N SER A 499 -6.83 -5.98 -33.71
CA SER A 499 -5.71 -5.07 -33.97
C SER A 499 -5.32 -4.35 -32.69
N TYR A 500 -4.07 -4.54 -32.26
CA TYR A 500 -3.50 -3.86 -31.11
C TYR A 500 -2.47 -2.84 -31.58
N ARG A 501 -2.72 -1.56 -31.29
CA ARG A 501 -1.74 -0.50 -31.52
C ARG A 501 -0.63 -0.61 -30.48
N LEU A 502 0.56 -0.95 -30.93
CA LEU A 502 1.73 -1.07 -30.07
C LEU A 502 2.11 0.31 -29.50
N PRO A 503 2.57 0.37 -28.24
CA PRO A 503 3.19 1.57 -27.71
C PRO A 503 4.40 1.97 -28.56
N ASP A 504 4.59 3.27 -28.75
CA ASP A 504 5.79 3.79 -29.41
C ASP A 504 7.05 3.34 -28.65
N GLY A 505 8.13 3.07 -29.40
CA GLY A 505 9.39 2.59 -28.83
C GLY A 505 9.45 1.08 -28.57
N VAL A 506 8.44 0.29 -28.96
CA VAL A 506 8.55 -1.17 -29.04
C VAL A 506 9.28 -1.55 -30.33
N LEU A 507 10.36 -2.34 -30.22
CA LEU A 507 11.20 -2.75 -31.35
C LEU A 507 11.33 -4.28 -31.40
N ASN A 508 11.57 -4.82 -32.61
CA ASN A 508 11.87 -6.24 -32.82
C ASN A 508 10.83 -7.22 -32.22
N GLU A 509 9.55 -6.90 -32.41
CA GLU A 509 8.40 -7.64 -31.83
C GLU A 509 8.41 -9.15 -32.11
N GLY A 510 8.93 -9.57 -33.27
CA GLY A 510 9.00 -10.99 -33.65
C GLY A 510 9.93 -11.82 -32.77
N VAL A 511 10.94 -11.20 -32.16
CA VAL A 511 11.90 -11.86 -31.26
C VAL A 511 11.53 -11.60 -29.81
N PHE A 512 11.40 -10.33 -29.45
CA PHE A 512 11.25 -9.93 -28.05
C PHE A 512 9.81 -9.90 -27.58
N GLY A 513 8.82 -10.02 -28.47
CA GLY A 513 7.42 -9.88 -28.12
C GLY A 513 7.00 -8.43 -27.90
N VAL A 514 5.81 -8.24 -27.35
CA VAL A 514 5.20 -6.92 -27.13
C VAL A 514 4.54 -6.86 -25.75
N PRO A 515 4.37 -5.66 -25.17
CA PRO A 515 3.60 -5.51 -23.94
C PRO A 515 2.14 -5.91 -24.15
N VAL A 516 1.53 -6.51 -23.13
CA VAL A 516 0.09 -6.81 -23.14
C VAL A 516 -0.69 -5.53 -22.82
N PRO A 517 -1.81 -5.24 -23.51
CA PRO A 517 -2.71 -4.14 -23.16
C PRO A 517 -3.12 -4.16 -21.68
N GLN A 518 -3.27 -2.98 -21.07
CA GLN A 518 -3.60 -2.86 -19.65
C GLN A 518 -5.11 -3.07 -19.38
N PHE A 519 -5.57 -4.31 -19.57
CA PHE A 519 -6.94 -4.73 -19.23
C PHE A 519 -6.92 -5.88 -18.21
N PRO A 520 -7.96 -6.00 -17.37
CA PRO A 520 -8.05 -7.08 -16.39
C PRO A 520 -8.21 -8.44 -17.09
N PHE A 521 -7.63 -9.49 -16.49
CA PHE A 521 -7.90 -10.87 -16.87
C PHE A 521 -9.00 -11.39 -15.97
N VAL A 522 -10.07 -11.94 -16.53
CA VAL A 522 -11.28 -12.30 -15.79
C VAL A 522 -11.66 -13.75 -16.07
N VAL A 523 -12.09 -14.46 -15.03
CA VAL A 523 -12.72 -15.77 -15.11
C VAL A 523 -14.13 -15.66 -14.54
N MET A 524 -15.12 -16.18 -15.26
CA MET A 524 -16.49 -16.26 -14.75
C MET A 524 -16.63 -17.48 -13.83
N ASN A 525 -17.09 -17.24 -12.61
CA ASN A 525 -17.47 -18.29 -11.67
C ASN A 525 -18.97 -18.16 -11.37
N GLY A 526 -19.79 -18.81 -12.20
CA GLY A 526 -21.21 -18.48 -12.32
C GLY A 526 -21.37 -17.06 -12.86
N GLU A 527 -22.16 -16.23 -12.17
CA GLU A 527 -22.36 -14.82 -12.50
C GLU A 527 -21.26 -13.90 -11.95
N ARG A 528 -20.34 -14.41 -11.12
CA ARG A 528 -19.31 -13.58 -10.49
C ARG A 528 -18.06 -13.49 -11.36
N GLU A 529 -17.64 -12.26 -11.62
CA GLU A 529 -16.35 -11.95 -12.25
C GLU A 529 -15.21 -12.10 -11.22
N VAL A 530 -14.28 -13.01 -11.47
CA VAL A 530 -13.07 -13.18 -10.65
C VAL A 530 -11.85 -12.70 -11.44
N THR A 531 -11.19 -11.66 -10.94
CA THR A 531 -9.97 -11.13 -11.57
C THR A 531 -8.77 -12.05 -11.32
N GLU A 532 -8.01 -12.33 -12.37
CA GLU A 532 -6.75 -13.05 -12.34
C GLU A 532 -5.53 -12.14 -12.58
N PHE A 533 -4.36 -12.62 -12.16
CA PHE A 533 -3.11 -11.88 -12.33
C PHE A 533 -2.88 -11.55 -13.82
N PRO A 534 -2.66 -10.28 -14.20
CA PRO A 534 -2.59 -9.88 -15.61
C PRO A 534 -1.32 -10.39 -16.30
N SER A 535 -1.41 -10.75 -17.57
CA SER A 535 -0.20 -10.93 -18.39
C SER A 535 0.42 -9.58 -18.68
N TYR A 536 1.76 -9.51 -18.69
CA TYR A 536 2.49 -8.24 -18.89
C TYR A 536 3.19 -8.19 -20.25
N TRP A 537 3.50 -9.35 -20.82
CA TRP A 537 4.27 -9.47 -22.04
C TRP A 537 3.79 -10.68 -22.84
N MET A 538 3.71 -10.56 -24.16
CA MET A 538 3.18 -11.59 -25.04
C MET A 538 3.99 -11.70 -26.33
N TYR A 539 4.00 -12.89 -26.93
CA TYR A 539 4.79 -13.23 -28.12
C TYR A 539 3.88 -13.66 -29.26
N SER A 540 4.30 -13.44 -30.50
CA SER A 540 3.57 -13.87 -31.71
C SER A 540 3.67 -15.39 -31.97
N ALA A 541 4.70 -16.04 -31.44
CA ALA A 541 4.91 -17.48 -31.61
C ALA A 541 4.79 -18.23 -30.28
N LYS A 542 4.14 -19.39 -30.30
CA LYS A 542 4.04 -20.30 -29.16
C LYS A 542 5.42 -20.81 -28.72
N GLU A 543 6.25 -21.19 -29.69
CA GLU A 543 7.59 -21.74 -29.46
C GLU A 543 8.65 -20.70 -29.87
N PRO A 544 9.55 -20.29 -28.94
CA PRO A 544 10.69 -19.46 -29.31
C PRO A 544 11.67 -20.24 -30.18
N LYS A 545 12.44 -19.53 -31.01
CA LYS A 545 13.68 -20.11 -31.57
C LYS A 545 14.62 -20.40 -30.40
N ARG A 546 15.24 -21.59 -30.40
CA ARG A 546 16.16 -22.00 -29.32
C ARG A 546 17.29 -21.00 -29.09
N SER A 547 17.78 -20.35 -30.15
CA SER A 547 18.82 -19.31 -30.08
C SER A 547 18.39 -18.01 -29.41
N ASP A 548 17.09 -17.74 -29.32
CA ASP A 548 16.57 -16.49 -28.78
C ASP A 548 16.22 -16.61 -27.28
N VAL A 549 16.03 -17.82 -26.74
CA VAL A 549 15.65 -18.00 -25.33
C VAL A 549 16.69 -17.40 -24.39
N GLY A 550 16.25 -16.54 -23.47
CA GLY A 550 17.12 -15.84 -22.52
C GLY A 550 17.87 -14.65 -23.11
N ARG A 551 17.75 -14.38 -24.41
CA ARG A 551 18.37 -13.21 -25.06
C ARG A 551 17.82 -11.93 -24.44
N ILE A 552 18.74 -11.01 -24.15
CA ILE A 552 18.45 -9.65 -23.66
C ILE A 552 18.58 -8.70 -24.85
N ALA A 553 17.63 -7.77 -25.00
CA ALA A 553 17.72 -6.75 -26.04
C ALA A 553 18.86 -5.78 -25.73
N SER A 554 19.72 -5.55 -26.73
CA SER A 554 20.73 -4.49 -26.69
C SER A 554 20.05 -3.12 -26.79
N ASP A 555 20.73 -2.07 -26.33
CA ASP A 555 20.25 -0.70 -26.56
C ASP A 555 20.08 -0.47 -28.07
N PRO A 556 18.92 0.04 -28.51
CA PRO A 556 18.66 0.23 -29.92
C PRO A 556 19.48 1.40 -30.47
N ASN A 557 19.72 1.38 -31.78
CA ASN A 557 20.27 2.56 -32.44
C ASN A 557 19.26 3.71 -32.33
N VAL A 558 19.75 4.94 -32.12
CA VAL A 558 18.91 6.14 -31.99
C VAL A 558 17.95 6.30 -33.18
N GLU A 559 18.40 5.93 -34.37
CA GLU A 559 17.62 6.01 -35.62
C GLU A 559 16.47 5.01 -35.71
N GLU A 560 16.47 3.94 -34.90
CA GLU A 560 15.39 2.95 -34.88
C GLU A 560 14.17 3.44 -34.07
N LEU A 561 14.34 4.46 -33.23
CA LEU A 561 13.26 5.01 -32.41
C LEU A 561 12.54 6.15 -33.15
N PRO A 562 11.19 6.20 -33.10
CA PRO A 562 10.42 7.34 -33.61
C PRO A 562 10.79 8.68 -32.94
N PHE A 563 10.53 9.80 -33.62
CA PHE A 563 10.62 11.14 -33.01
C PHE A 563 9.40 11.43 -32.12
N ARG A 564 9.59 12.15 -31.01
CA ARG A 564 8.52 12.44 -30.03
C ARG A 564 7.36 13.29 -30.58
N ASP A 565 7.63 14.23 -31.48
CA ASP A 565 6.66 15.26 -31.86
C ASP A 565 6.40 15.33 -33.37
N GLY A 566 6.66 14.25 -34.12
CA GLY A 566 6.61 14.29 -35.59
C GLY A 566 7.65 15.22 -36.22
N GLY A 567 8.56 15.78 -35.42
CA GLY A 567 9.69 16.61 -35.82
C GLY A 567 10.81 15.82 -36.50
N GLY A 568 10.45 14.92 -37.41
CA GLY A 568 11.42 14.37 -38.35
C GLY A 568 12.12 15.53 -39.07
N PRO A 569 13.38 15.35 -39.49
CA PRO A 569 14.09 16.38 -40.23
C PRO A 569 13.19 16.84 -41.39
N SER A 570 12.73 18.08 -41.31
CA SER A 570 12.01 18.76 -42.40
C SER A 570 12.77 18.43 -43.68
N ALA A 571 12.09 17.81 -44.64
CA ALA A 571 12.68 17.27 -45.86
C ALA A 571 13.33 18.39 -46.69
N GLY A 572 14.54 18.80 -46.29
CA GLY A 572 15.43 19.70 -47.01
C GLY A 572 16.40 18.86 -47.83
N GLU A 573 16.08 18.72 -49.11
CA GLU A 573 16.98 18.47 -50.25
C GLU A 573 18.33 17.78 -49.97
N GLY A 574 18.38 16.46 -50.21
CA GLY A 574 19.63 15.71 -50.28
C GLY A 574 19.53 14.55 -51.27
N LYS A 575 19.88 14.81 -52.53
CA LYS A 575 20.04 13.78 -53.57
C LYS A 575 21.18 12.81 -53.17
N GLY A 576 20.85 11.58 -52.82
CA GLY A 576 21.82 10.51 -52.59
C GLY A 576 21.23 9.14 -52.90
N LYS A 577 21.64 8.55 -54.03
CA LYS A 577 21.25 7.19 -54.46
C LYS A 577 21.86 6.15 -53.49
N GLY A 578 21.01 5.48 -52.71
CA GLY A 578 21.36 4.27 -51.98
C GLY A 578 20.19 3.28 -52.00
N LYS A 579 20.35 2.16 -52.71
CA LYS A 579 19.34 1.09 -52.80
C LYS A 579 19.19 0.39 -51.44
N ALA A 580 18.08 0.62 -50.75
CA ALA A 580 17.57 -0.28 -49.72
C ALA A 580 16.51 -1.20 -50.34
N LYS A 581 16.69 -2.53 -50.20
CA LYS A 581 15.68 -3.53 -50.56
C LYS A 581 14.55 -3.45 -49.53
N ALA A 582 13.42 -2.85 -49.91
CA ALA A 582 12.16 -3.03 -49.21
C ALA A 582 11.60 -4.43 -49.57
N SER A 583 11.27 -5.21 -48.56
CA SER A 583 10.44 -6.40 -48.70
C SER A 583 9.01 -5.95 -48.89
N GLU A 584 8.53 -6.14 -50.11
CA GLU A 584 7.15 -5.98 -50.55
C GLU A 584 6.30 -7.07 -49.87
N GLN A 585 5.48 -6.67 -48.90
CA GLN A 585 4.37 -7.47 -48.37
C GLN A 585 3.14 -6.57 -48.29
N ASP A 586 2.22 -6.81 -49.24
CA ASP A 586 0.79 -6.51 -49.26
C ASP A 586 0.24 -5.58 -48.17
N GLU A 587 0.19 -4.28 -48.47
CA GLU A 587 -0.86 -3.40 -47.96
C GLU A 587 -2.05 -3.45 -48.93
N ARG A 588 -2.95 -4.42 -48.73
CA ARG A 588 -4.35 -4.23 -49.15
C ARG A 588 -5.08 -3.51 -48.03
N GLN A 589 -5.28 -2.20 -48.22
CA GLN A 589 -6.36 -1.46 -47.57
C GLN A 589 -7.68 -2.20 -47.83
N TRP A 590 -8.35 -2.61 -46.76
CA TRP A 590 -9.78 -2.92 -46.79
C TRP A 590 -10.43 -1.79 -46.01
N GLU A 591 -11.09 -0.91 -46.77
CA GLU A 591 -11.98 0.12 -46.25
C GLU A 591 -13.21 -0.53 -45.60
N ASP A 592 -13.79 0.23 -44.68
CA ASP A 592 -15.04 -0.03 -43.97
C ASP A 592 -16.16 -0.47 -44.92
N GLU A 593 -16.68 -1.69 -44.74
CA GLU A 593 -18.02 -2.07 -45.18
C GLU A 593 -18.63 -3.08 -44.19
N ASP A 594 -19.86 -2.78 -43.81
CA ASP A 594 -20.89 -3.62 -43.19
C ASP A 594 -20.84 -3.92 -41.67
N MET A 595 -21.60 -3.12 -40.92
CA MET A 595 -22.64 -3.65 -40.02
C MET A 595 -23.80 -2.64 -39.91
N GLU A 596 -24.87 -2.91 -40.67
CA GLU A 596 -26.25 -2.76 -40.16
C GLU A 596 -26.58 -3.88 -39.17
#